data_AF-A0A843UVY5-F1
#
_entry.id   AF-A0A843UVY5-F1
#
_cell.length_a   1.000
_cell.length_b   1.000
_cell.length_c   1.000
_cell.angle_alpha   90.00
_cell.angle_beta   90.00
_cell.angle_gamma   90.00
#
_symmetry.space_group_name_H-M   'P 1'
#
loop_
_entity.id
_entity.type
_entity.pdbx_description
1 polymer ?
#
loop_
_entity_poly.entity_id
_entity_poly.type
_entity_poly.pdbx_seq_one_letter_code
_entity_poly.pdbx_strand_id
1 'polypeptide(L)'
;MTWSEFLEAFNETFFLIQVQQAKREQFQTLQQGSSSVLEYQMRFMALSRYVPYVVSDNAMMVEYFIRGLRTELQNAVIPLMCRTVEEAT
;
A
#
# COMPACT_ATOMS: atom_id res chain seq x y z
N MET A 1 17.93 4.45 36.22
CA MET A 1 16.85 3.90 35.38
C MET A 1 15.71 3.45 36.27
N THR A 2 14.67 4.26 36.36
CA THR A 2 13.40 3.91 36.99
C THR A 2 12.54 3.10 36.03
N TRP A 3 11.51 2.41 36.54
CA TRP A 3 10.54 1.72 35.69
C TRP A 3 9.86 2.67 34.68
N SER A 4 9.62 3.92 35.08
CA SER A 4 9.03 4.94 34.20
C SER A 4 9.95 5.31 33.04
N GLU A 5 11.24 5.53 33.30
CA GLU A 5 12.24 5.86 32.28
C GLU A 5 12.43 4.73 31.26
N PHE A 6 12.38 3.47 31.72
CA PHE A 6 12.40 2.30 30.84
C PHE A 6 11.15 2.26 29.97
N LEU A 7 9.96 2.45 30.55
CA LEU A 7 8.70 2.38 29.82
C LEU A 7 8.59 3.48 28.75
N GLU A 8 9.10 4.67 29.03
CA GLU A 8 9.13 5.80 28.10
C GLU A 8 10.04 5.50 26.90
N ALA A 9 11.31 5.12 27.15
CA ALA A 9 12.25 4.77 26.08
C ALA A 9 11.81 3.54 25.27
N PHE A 10 11.21 2.56 25.95
CA PHE A 10 10.59 1.39 25.31
C PHE A 10 9.43 1.84 24.42
N ASN A 11 8.49 2.62 24.95
CA ASN A 11 7.35 3.08 24.16
C ASN A 11 7.80 3.92 22.97
N GLU A 12 8.74 4.85 23.09
CA GLU A 12 9.21 5.63 21.94
C GLU A 12 9.72 4.73 20.80
N THR A 13 10.51 3.71 21.14
CA THR A 13 11.09 2.78 20.15
C THR A 13 10.02 1.88 19.54
N PHE A 14 9.19 1.24 20.38
CA PHE A 14 8.20 0.27 19.94
C PHE A 14 6.95 0.91 19.33
N PHE A 15 6.58 2.12 19.76
CA PHE A 15 5.47 2.89 19.19
C PHE A 15 5.74 3.23 17.72
N LEU A 16 6.97 3.66 17.39
CA LEU A 16 7.33 3.92 15.99
C LEU A 16 7.24 2.65 15.14
N ILE A 17 7.68 1.51 15.67
CA ILE A 17 7.58 0.21 15.00
C ILE A 17 6.10 -0.18 14.79
N GLN A 18 5.26 -0.02 15.81
CA GLN A 18 3.83 -0.31 15.74
C GLN A 18 3.12 0.59 14.73
N VAL A 19 3.43 1.89 14.71
CA VAL A 19 2.88 2.83 13.73
C VAL A 19 3.29 2.45 12.32
N GLN A 20 4.57 2.14 12.09
CA GLN A 20 5.03 1.68 10.78
C GLN A 20 4.32 0.39 10.35
N GLN A 21 4.18 -0.57 11.27
CA GLN A 21 3.49 -1.83 11.00
C GLN A 21 2.01 -1.60 10.65
N ALA A 22 1.31 -0.77 11.42
CA ALA A 22 -0.07 -0.40 11.12
C ALA A 22 -0.21 0.28 9.75
N LYS A 23 0.77 1.11 9.35
CA LYS A 23 0.78 1.70 8.00
C LYS A 23 1.01 0.67 6.89
N ARG A 24 1.85 -0.35 7.12
CA ARG A 24 2.02 -1.47 6.17
C ARG A 24 0.73 -2.28 6.03
N GLU A 25 0.05 -2.56 7.14
CA GLU A 25 -1.24 -3.27 7.13
C GLU A 25 -2.33 -2.45 6.42
N GLN A 26 -2.38 -1.14 6.67
CA GLN A 26 -3.26 -0.22 5.95
C GLN A 26 -2.98 -0.23 4.44
N PHE A 27 -1.72 -0.29 4.02
CA PHE A 27 -1.37 -0.41 2.61
C PHE A 27 -1.90 -1.73 2.00
N GLN A 28 -1.64 -2.86 2.66
CA GLN A 28 -2.00 -4.18 2.14
C GLN A 28 -3.52 -4.37 2.00
N THR A 29 -4.28 -3.76 2.89
CA THR A 29 -5.75 -3.83 2.94
C THR A 29 -6.43 -2.63 2.28
N LEU A 30 -5.67 -1.72 1.66
CA LEU A 30 -6.23 -0.50 1.05
C LEU A 30 -7.15 -0.87 -0.12
N GLN A 31 -8.37 -0.36 -0.06
CA GLN A 31 -9.39 -0.50 -1.10
C GLN A 31 -9.90 0.90 -1.51
N GLN A 32 -10.26 1.06 -2.78
CA GLN A 32 -10.87 2.27 -3.31
C GLN A 32 -12.18 2.57 -2.57
N GLY A 33 -13.03 1.54 -2.40
CA GLY A 33 -14.35 1.68 -1.81
C GLY A 33 -15.21 2.68 -2.60
N SER A 34 -15.87 3.59 -1.89
CA SER A 34 -16.71 4.64 -2.49
C SER A 34 -15.92 5.84 -3.02
N SER A 35 -14.61 5.94 -2.79
CA SER A 35 -13.84 7.10 -3.22
C SER A 35 -13.68 7.18 -4.73
N SER A 36 -13.32 8.37 -5.22
CA SER A 36 -12.81 8.50 -6.58
C SER A 36 -11.49 7.71 -6.75
N VAL A 37 -11.14 7.42 -8.01
CA VAL A 37 -9.86 6.77 -8.33
C VAL A 37 -8.69 7.67 -7.94
N LEU A 38 -8.83 8.99 -8.10
CA LEU A 38 -7.80 9.96 -7.74
C LEU A 38 -7.53 9.97 -6.22
N GLU A 39 -8.57 10.03 -5.39
CA GLU A 39 -8.42 9.96 -3.93
C GLU A 39 -7.83 8.62 -3.48
N TYR A 40 -8.20 7.52 -4.13
CA TYR A 40 -7.58 6.22 -3.90
C TYR A 40 -6.10 6.23 -4.25
N GLN A 41 -5.73 6.76 -5.43
CA GLN A 41 -4.33 6.88 -5.86
C GLN A 41 -3.50 7.72 -4.88
N MET A 42 -4.03 8.84 -4.40
CA MET A 42 -3.33 9.67 -3.41
C MET A 42 -3.08 8.90 -2.11
N ARG A 43 -4.07 8.16 -1.61
CA ARG A 43 -3.91 7.30 -0.42
C ARG A 43 -2.90 6.17 -0.66
N PHE A 44 -2.95 5.55 -1.84
CA PHE A 44 -2.02 4.50 -2.23
C PHE A 44 -0.57 5.00 -2.23
N MET A 45 -0.30 6.14 -2.88
CA MET A 45 1.03 6.77 -2.92
C MET A 45 1.50 7.24 -1.54
N ALA A 46 0.59 7.75 -0.71
CA ALA A 46 0.92 8.14 0.65
C ALA A 46 1.30 6.95 1.55
N LEU A 47 0.73 5.76 1.31
CA LEU A 47 1.02 4.54 2.07
C LEU A 47 2.18 3.73 1.49
N SER A 48 2.46 3.85 0.18
CA SER A 48 3.52 3.10 -0.50
C SER A 48 4.92 3.37 0.06
N ARG A 49 5.16 4.57 0.61
CA ARG A 49 6.40 4.93 1.32
C ARG A 49 6.74 4.05 2.52
N TYR A 50 5.78 3.29 3.05
CA TYR A 50 5.98 2.36 4.17
C TYR A 50 6.30 0.92 3.72
N VAL A 51 6.22 0.65 2.42
CA VAL A 51 6.47 -0.66 1.81
C VAL A 51 7.47 -0.52 0.65
N PRO A 52 8.72 -0.10 0.92
CA PRO A 52 9.69 0.21 -0.13
C PRO A 52 9.97 -0.97 -1.07
N TYR A 53 9.82 -2.20 -0.59
CA TYR A 53 9.95 -3.44 -1.39
C TYR A 53 8.87 -3.59 -2.47
N VAL A 54 7.67 -3.01 -2.29
CA VAL A 54 6.62 -2.97 -3.31
C VAL A 54 6.91 -1.86 -4.32
N VAL A 55 7.41 -0.71 -3.85
CA VAL A 55 7.71 0.44 -4.72
C VAL A 55 8.91 0.17 -5.62
N SER A 56 9.87 -0.65 -5.19
CA SER A 56 11.03 -1.03 -5.99
C SER A 56 10.71 -1.96 -7.17
N ASP A 57 9.53 -2.59 -7.16
CA ASP A 57 9.07 -3.46 -8.24
C ASP A 57 7.82 -2.86 -8.88
N ASN A 58 7.97 -2.32 -10.08
CA ASN A 58 6.86 -1.70 -10.81
C ASN A 58 5.71 -2.69 -11.07
N ALA A 59 5.99 -3.99 -11.28
CA ALA A 59 4.96 -4.99 -11.48
C ALA A 59 4.16 -5.21 -10.19
N MET A 60 4.84 -5.32 -9.05
CA MET A 60 4.16 -5.40 -7.75
C MET A 60 3.38 -4.12 -7.44
N MET A 61 3.92 -2.94 -7.74
CA MET A 61 3.21 -1.68 -7.52
C MET A 61 1.89 -1.65 -8.30
N VAL A 62 1.93 -2.04 -9.58
CA VAL A 62 0.73 -2.12 -10.44
C VAL A 62 -0.25 -3.17 -9.93
N GLU A 63 0.23 -4.35 -9.55
CA GLU A 63 -0.61 -5.43 -9.02
C GLU A 63 -1.38 -4.99 -7.77
N TYR A 64 -0.68 -4.40 -6.79
CA TYR A 64 -1.30 -3.92 -5.55
C TYR A 64 -2.30 -2.78 -5.81
N PHE A 65 -1.99 -1.89 -6.75
CA PHE A 65 -2.89 -0.82 -7.15
C PHE A 65 -4.18 -1.38 -7.76
N ILE A 66 -4.07 -2.30 -8.72
CA ILE A 66 -5.23 -2.92 -9.37
C ILE A 66 -6.05 -3.70 -8.35
N ARG A 67 -5.41 -4.49 -7.48
CA ARG A 67 -6.09 -5.30 -6.45
C ARG A 67 -6.97 -4.48 -5.51
N GLY A 68 -6.62 -3.22 -5.26
CA GLY A 68 -7.41 -2.32 -4.42
C GLY A 68 -8.45 -1.49 -5.17
N LEU A 69 -8.51 -1.53 -6.51
CA LEU A 69 -9.57 -0.86 -7.25
C LEU A 69 -10.92 -1.54 -7.04
N ARG A 70 -12.01 -0.83 -7.32
CA ARG A 70 -13.33 -1.49 -7.40
C ARG A 70 -13.37 -2.54 -8.51
N THR A 71 -14.13 -3.60 -8.28
CA THR A 71 -14.22 -4.77 -9.18
C THR A 71 -14.58 -4.38 -10.62
N GLU A 72 -15.45 -3.39 -10.82
CA GLU A 72 -15.82 -2.94 -12.17
C GLU A 72 -14.62 -2.34 -12.92
N LEU A 73 -13.74 -1.64 -12.22
CA LEU A 73 -12.51 -1.07 -12.78
C LEU A 73 -11.43 -2.13 -12.96
N GLN A 74 -11.30 -3.09 -12.04
CA GLN A 74 -10.40 -4.23 -12.21
C GLN A 74 -10.72 -4.98 -13.50
N ASN A 75 -12.00 -5.30 -13.73
CA ASN A 75 -12.45 -6.01 -14.93
C ASN A 75 -12.23 -5.22 -16.23
N ALA A 76 -12.19 -3.88 -16.16
CA ALA A 76 -11.88 -3.04 -17.32
C ALA A 76 -10.37 -2.96 -17.59
N VAL A 77 -9.55 -2.89 -16.54
CA VAL A 77 -8.11 -2.65 -16.64
C VAL A 77 -7.32 -3.94 -16.89
N ILE A 78 -7.64 -5.05 -16.20
CA ILE A 78 -6.90 -6.31 -16.31
C ILE A 78 -6.78 -6.81 -17.77
N PRO A 79 -7.86 -6.86 -18.57
CA PRO A 79 -7.76 -7.32 -19.96
C PRO A 79 -6.93 -6.41 -20.85
N LEU A 80 -6.91 -5.10 -20.58
CA LEU A 80 -6.10 -4.14 -21.34
C LEU A 80 -4.60 -4.36 -21.07
N MET A 81 -4.24 -4.64 -19.82
CA MET A 81 -2.85 -4.92 -19.43
C MET A 81 -2.34 -6.25 -19.99
N CYS A 82 -3.20 -7.28 -20.09
CA CYS A 82 -2.82 -8.55 -20.72
C CYS A 82 -2.47 -8.39 -22.21
N ARG A 83 -3.24 -7.59 -22.96
CA ARG A 83 -3.00 -7.36 -24.40
C ARG A 83 -1.65 -6.68 -24.67
N THR A 84 -1.25 -5.72 -23.82
CA THR A 84 0.01 -5.01 -24.00
C THR A 84 1.26 -5.87 -23.79
N VAL A 85 1.16 -6.98 -23.05
CA VAL A 85 2.28 -7.92 -22.90
C VAL A 85 2.39 -8.82 -24.13
N GLU A 86 1.26 -9.23 -24.72
CA GLU A 86 1.22 -10.06 -25.93
C GLU A 86 1.73 -9.32 -27.17
N GLU A 87 1.44 -8.02 -27.32
CA GLU A 87 1.92 -7.21 -28.45
C GLU A 87 3.41 -6.83 -28.37
N ALA A 88 4.05 -7.04 -27.22
CA ALA A 88 5.46 -6.69 -26.97
C ALA A 88 6.42 -7.90 -27.04
N THR A 89 5.95 -9.07 -27.48
CA THR A 89 6.75 -10.30 -27.68
C THR A 89 6.71 -10.76 -29.14
#